data_AF-A0A965MDY1-F1
#
_entry.id   AF-A0A965MDY1-F1
#
_cell.length_a   1.000
_cell.length_b   1.000
_cell.length_c   1.000
_cell.angle_alpha   90.00
_cell.angle_beta   90.00
_cell.angle_gamma   90.00
#
_symmetry.space_group_name_H-M   'P 1'
#
loop_
_entity.id
_entity.type
_entity.pdbx_description
1 polymer ?
#
loop_
_entity_poly.entity_id
_entity_poly.type
_entity_poly.pdbx_seq_one_letter_code
_entity_poly.pdbx_strand_id
1 'polypeptide(L)'
;MLSTFLQQIPRHNRPNYWVITSQSLTDLRRQEVRRAFDAKPDGLFGSVLALLTMSSGVRVTGLDVEQRIWYGQIRTPVCRFVDDLGFTVWESDGISHYILYSKSRIGYWDLGANRRRLHKVMMRIESLYAELSG
;
A
#
# COMPACT_ATOMS: atom_id res chain seq x y z
N MET A 1 -12.87 7.34 8.34
CA MET A 1 -11.84 6.29 8.54
C MET A 1 -11.03 6.11 7.27
N LEU A 2 -11.62 5.70 6.13
CA LEU A 2 -10.95 5.79 4.81
C LEU A 2 -10.56 7.23 4.44
N SER A 3 -11.41 8.21 4.76
CA SER A 3 -11.10 9.65 4.61
C SER A 3 -9.82 10.07 5.34
N THR A 4 -9.64 9.62 6.58
CA THR A 4 -8.45 9.90 7.40
C THR A 4 -7.20 9.23 6.83
N PHE A 5 -7.33 8.01 6.30
CA PHE A 5 -6.25 7.32 5.60
C PHE A 5 -5.80 8.08 4.35
N LEU A 6 -6.76 8.54 3.54
CA LEU A 6 -6.50 9.33 2.33
C LEU A 6 -5.84 10.69 2.60
N GLN A 7 -6.02 11.26 3.80
CA GLN A 7 -5.34 12.50 4.20
C GLN A 7 -3.82 12.28 4.42
N GLN A 8 -3.37 11.04 4.63
CA GLN A 8 -1.94 10.72 4.77
C GLN A 8 -1.18 10.76 3.44
N ILE A 9 -1.90 10.76 2.31
CA ILE A 9 -1.35 10.73 0.96
C ILE A 9 -1.23 12.17 0.40
N PRO A 10 -0.04 12.62 -0.02
CA PRO A 10 0.16 13.95 -0.60
C PRO A 10 -0.65 14.14 -1.88
N ARG A 11 -1.26 15.32 -2.01
CA ARG A 11 -1.97 15.74 -3.24
C ARG A 11 -1.06 16.42 -4.25
N HIS A 12 0.14 16.83 -3.83
CA HIS A 12 1.16 17.41 -4.69
C HIS A 12 2.31 16.41 -4.90
N ASN A 13 3.11 16.60 -5.95
CA ASN A 13 4.19 15.69 -6.37
C ASN A 13 5.38 15.56 -5.39
N ARG A 14 5.27 16.10 -4.18
CA ARG A 14 6.35 16.22 -3.19
C ARG A 14 5.82 15.89 -1.80
N PRO A 15 6.61 15.33 -0.88
CA PRO A 15 7.74 14.46 -1.19
C PRO A 15 7.33 13.31 -2.12
N ASN A 16 8.30 12.55 -2.63
CA ASN A 16 7.99 11.48 -3.57
C ASN A 16 7.03 10.43 -2.94
N TYR A 17 6.00 10.05 -3.68
CA TYR A 17 5.06 9.01 -3.29
C TYR A 17 4.62 8.17 -4.50
N TRP A 18 4.13 6.98 -4.22
CA TRP A 18 3.42 6.13 -5.18
C TRP A 18 2.24 5.47 -4.49
N VAL A 19 1.15 5.26 -5.24
CA VAL A 19 -0.06 4.57 -4.79
C VAL A 19 -0.39 3.46 -5.78
N ILE A 20 -0.77 2.29 -5.26
CA ILE A 20 -1.49 1.26 -6.02
C ILE A 20 -2.86 1.12 -5.38
N THR A 21 -3.91 1.16 -6.19
CA THR A 21 -5.29 1.16 -5.71
C THR A 21 -6.16 0.35 -6.65
N SER A 22 -7.24 -0.23 -6.12
CA SER A 22 -8.23 -0.93 -6.95
C SER A 22 -9.22 0.01 -7.65
N GLN A 23 -9.28 1.27 -7.22
CA GLN A 23 -10.17 2.30 -7.76
C GLN A 23 -9.42 3.61 -7.94
N SER A 24 -9.70 4.34 -9.02
CA SER A 24 -9.05 5.63 -9.28
C SER A 24 -9.36 6.62 -8.17
N LEU A 25 -8.32 7.23 -7.59
CA LEU A 25 -8.46 8.27 -6.59
C LEU A 25 -8.34 9.63 -7.27
N THR A 26 -9.41 10.42 -7.20
CA THR A 26 -9.42 11.80 -7.70
C THR A 26 -8.33 12.62 -7.00
N ASP A 27 -7.68 13.50 -7.75
CA ASP A 27 -6.60 14.39 -7.30
C ASP A 27 -5.27 13.73 -6.92
N LEU A 28 -5.08 12.44 -7.21
CA LEU A 28 -3.76 11.79 -7.09
C LEU A 28 -3.08 11.62 -8.44
N ARG A 29 -1.91 12.23 -8.58
CA ARG A 29 -1.10 12.18 -9.81
C ARG A 29 -0.25 10.92 -9.94
N ARG A 30 0.22 10.36 -8.82
CA ARG A 30 1.14 9.21 -8.79
C ARG A 30 0.43 7.97 -8.27
N GLN A 31 -0.46 7.45 -9.09
CA GLN A 31 -1.22 6.24 -8.81
C GLN A 31 -1.15 5.26 -9.96
N GLU A 32 -1.34 3.99 -9.62
CA GLU A 32 -1.57 2.91 -10.55
C GLU A 32 -2.85 2.21 -10.13
N VAL A 33 -3.83 2.19 -11.03
CA VAL A 33 -5.09 1.48 -10.81
C VAL A 33 -4.91 0.04 -11.25
N ARG A 34 -5.24 -0.90 -10.38
CA ARG A 34 -5.22 -2.33 -10.65
C ARG A 34 -6.57 -2.95 -10.32
N ARG A 35 -6.75 -4.22 -10.64
CA ARG A 35 -8.02 -4.92 -10.36
C ARG A 35 -8.22 -5.06 -8.85
N ALA A 36 -9.48 -5.01 -8.44
CA ALA A 36 -9.90 -5.48 -7.12
C ALA A 36 -9.71 -6.99 -7.01
N PHE A 37 -9.76 -7.51 -5.79
CA PHE A 37 -9.64 -8.94 -5.55
C PHE A 37 -11.01 -9.55 -5.25
N ASP A 38 -11.31 -10.67 -5.89
CA ASP A 38 -12.43 -11.54 -5.52
C ASP A 38 -12.03 -12.38 -4.30
N ALA A 39 -11.97 -11.72 -3.14
CA ALA A 39 -11.53 -12.29 -1.89
C ALA A 39 -12.20 -11.56 -0.73
N LYS A 40 -12.28 -12.20 0.44
CA LYS A 40 -12.74 -11.54 1.67
C LYS A 40 -11.74 -10.46 2.12
N PRO A 41 -12.21 -9.26 2.56
CA PRO A 41 -11.33 -8.18 2.98
C PRO A 41 -10.33 -8.57 4.06
N ASP A 42 -10.74 -9.37 5.04
CA ASP A 42 -9.87 -9.81 6.13
C ASP A 42 -8.74 -10.73 5.63
N GLY A 43 -9.04 -11.59 4.65
CA GLY A 43 -8.06 -12.48 4.03
C GLY A 43 -7.02 -11.70 3.21
N LEU A 44 -7.49 -10.73 2.41
CA LEU A 44 -6.59 -9.84 1.67
C LEU A 44 -5.77 -8.98 2.64
N PHE A 45 -6.39 -8.48 3.71
CA PHE A 45 -5.71 -7.69 4.73
C PHE A 45 -4.58 -8.46 5.39
N GLY A 46 -4.87 -9.67 5.87
CA GLY A 46 -3.87 -10.53 6.51
C GLY A 46 -2.72 -10.88 5.57
N SER A 47 -3.01 -11.22 4.31
CA SER A 47 -1.99 -11.59 3.32
C SER A 47 -1.05 -10.42 3.00
N VAL A 48 -1.60 -9.23 2.76
CA VAL A 48 -0.80 -8.03 2.49
C VAL A 48 -0.01 -7.60 3.72
N LEU A 49 -0.64 -7.64 4.91
CA LEU A 49 0.01 -7.31 6.17
C LEU A 49 1.21 -8.24 6.45
N ALA A 50 1.06 -9.55 6.21
CA ALA A 50 2.15 -10.52 6.36
C ALA A 50 3.33 -10.16 5.46
N LEU A 51 3.11 -9.87 4.17
CA LEU A 51 4.19 -9.48 3.25
C LEU A 51 4.88 -8.18 3.66
N LEU A 52 4.10 -7.18 4.09
CA LEU A 52 4.63 -5.88 4.51
C LEU A 52 5.46 -6.02 5.79
N THR A 53 5.01 -6.80 6.76
CA THR A 53 5.70 -6.98 8.05
C THR A 53 6.91 -7.89 7.97
N MET A 54 6.93 -8.88 7.06
CA MET A 54 8.10 -9.72 6.79
C MET A 54 9.22 -9.01 6.02
N SER A 55 8.95 -7.83 5.45
CA SER A 55 9.95 -7.07 4.71
C SER A 55 11.00 -6.48 5.66
N SER A 56 12.28 -6.77 5.40
CA SER A 56 13.41 -6.26 6.20
C SER A 56 13.38 -4.73 6.32
N GLY A 57 13.58 -4.24 7.55
CA GLY A 57 13.62 -2.80 7.85
C GLY A 57 12.25 -2.13 7.99
N VAL A 58 11.15 -2.88 7.93
CA VAL A 58 9.80 -2.39 8.25
C VAL A 58 9.58 -2.35 9.76
N ARG A 59 9.01 -1.24 10.23
CA ARG A 59 8.50 -1.06 11.59
C ARG A 59 7.02 -0.71 11.51
N VAL A 60 6.17 -1.41 12.25
CA VAL A 60 4.74 -1.08 12.38
C VAL A 60 4.58 0.19 13.22
N THR A 61 3.72 1.10 12.76
CA THR A 61 3.47 2.39 13.44
C THR A 61 2.00 2.64 13.74
N GLY A 62 1.10 1.87 13.14
CA GLY A 62 -0.31 1.86 13.47
C GLY A 62 -0.98 0.62 12.88
N LEU A 63 -1.92 0.06 13.61
CA LEU A 63 -2.75 -1.05 13.18
C LEU A 63 -4.14 -0.86 13.77
N ASP A 64 -5.13 -0.86 12.91
CA ASP A 64 -6.55 -0.88 13.25
C ASP A 64 -7.17 -2.06 12.52
N VAL A 65 -7.41 -3.14 13.26
CA VAL A 65 -7.89 -4.42 12.71
C VAL A 65 -9.35 -4.30 12.29
N GLU A 66 -10.18 -3.58 13.05
CA GLU A 66 -11.60 -3.41 12.75
C GLU A 66 -11.80 -2.65 11.45
N GLN A 67 -10.98 -1.62 11.22
CA GLN A 67 -11.01 -0.83 9.99
C GLN A 67 -10.12 -1.39 8.89
N ARG A 68 -9.36 -2.47 9.15
CA ARG A 68 -8.36 -3.02 8.24
C ARG A 68 -7.44 -1.93 7.70
N ILE A 69 -6.90 -1.13 8.60
CA ILE A 69 -5.92 -0.09 8.31
C ILE A 69 -4.60 -0.47 8.95
N TRP A 70 -3.54 -0.37 8.17
CA TRP A 70 -2.18 -0.55 8.65
C TRP A 70 -1.28 0.60 8.20
N TYR A 71 -0.39 1.00 9.09
CA TYR A 71 0.68 1.95 8.83
C TYR A 71 2.02 1.37 9.27
N GLY A 72 3.04 1.63 8.47
CA GLY A 72 4.41 1.27 8.81
C GLY A 72 5.42 2.27 8.28
N GLN A 73 6.66 2.10 8.70
CA GLN A 73 7.82 2.83 8.20
C GLN A 73 8.85 1.83 7.72
N ILE A 74 9.47 2.09 6.57
CA ILE A 74 10.59 1.30 6.06
C ILE A 74 11.83 2.16 5.92
N ARG A 75 12.95 1.67 6.44
CA ARG A 75 14.27 2.28 6.22
C ARG A 75 14.91 1.69 4.97
N THR A 76 15.22 2.54 4.00
CA THR A 76 15.96 2.10 2.81
C THR A 76 17.45 1.90 3.13
N PRO A 77 18.07 0.76 2.76
CA PRO A 77 19.44 0.43 3.19
C PRO A 77 20.52 1.39 2.70
N VAL A 78 20.40 1.91 1.47
CA VAL A 78 21.48 2.62 0.78
C VAL A 78 21.60 4.09 1.21
N CYS A 79 20.49 4.73 1.57
CA CYS A 79 20.48 6.17 1.94
C CYS A 79 19.84 6.45 3.31
N ARG A 80 19.43 5.41 4.05
CA ARG A 80 18.72 5.49 5.34
C ARG A 80 17.46 6.37 5.34
N PHE A 81 16.89 6.66 4.17
CA PHE A 81 15.63 7.39 4.10
C PHE A 81 14.51 6.55 4.68
N VAL A 82 13.67 7.20 5.48
CA VAL A 82 12.45 6.63 6.03
C VAL A 82 11.30 6.92 5.07
N ASP A 83 10.69 5.85 4.57
CA ASP A 83 9.43 5.94 3.82
C ASP A 83 8.29 5.47 4.71
N ASP A 84 7.17 6.19 4.68
CA ASP A 84 5.90 5.79 5.28
C ASP A 84 5.15 4.87 4.30
N LEU A 85 4.64 3.77 4.83
CA LEU A 85 3.78 2.81 4.14
C LEU A 85 2.39 2.88 4.76
N GLY A 86 1.37 2.69 3.93
CA GLY A 86 0.01 2.53 4.42
C GLY A 86 -0.75 1.56 3.54
N PHE A 87 -1.61 0.77 4.18
CA PHE A 87 -2.48 -0.16 3.51
C PHE A 87 -3.86 -0.15 4.13
N THR A 88 -4.89 -0.17 3.29
CA THR A 88 -6.27 -0.38 3.73
C THR A 88 -7.04 -1.18 2.70
N VAL A 89 -8.03 -1.95 3.17
CA VAL A 89 -8.94 -2.72 2.33
C VAL A 89 -10.37 -2.64 2.89
N TRP A 90 -11.34 -2.52 1.99
CA TRP A 90 -12.76 -2.48 2.29
C TRP A 90 -13.53 -3.33 1.28
N GLU A 91 -14.75 -3.70 1.64
CA GLU A 91 -15.68 -4.38 0.75
C GLU A 91 -16.55 -3.36 0.01
N SER A 92 -16.76 -3.57 -1.28
CA SER A 92 -17.86 -2.98 -2.05
C SER A 92 -18.31 -4.03 -3.04
N ASP A 93 -19.62 -4.21 -3.20
CA ASP A 93 -20.21 -5.08 -4.23
C ASP A 93 -19.67 -6.53 -4.19
N GLY A 94 -19.38 -7.04 -2.99
CA GLY A 94 -18.89 -8.41 -2.77
C GLY A 94 -17.41 -8.62 -3.14
N ILE A 95 -16.68 -7.58 -3.57
CA ILE A 95 -15.26 -7.63 -3.91
C ILE A 95 -14.43 -6.75 -2.98
N SER A 96 -13.16 -7.13 -2.80
CA SER A 96 -12.21 -6.40 -1.96
C SER A 96 -11.51 -5.29 -2.74
N HIS A 97 -11.77 -4.07 -2.33
CA HIS A 97 -11.09 -2.87 -2.79
C HIS A 97 -10.00 -2.44 -1.81
N TYR A 98 -8.92 -1.86 -2.32
CA TYR A 98 -7.77 -1.52 -1.50
C TYR A 98 -7.06 -0.25 -1.96
N ILE A 99 -6.27 0.31 -1.04
CA ILE A 99 -5.26 1.33 -1.31
C ILE A 99 -3.97 0.91 -0.59
N LEU A 100 -2.87 0.88 -1.34
CA LEU A 100 -1.52 0.66 -0.85
C LEU A 100 -0.67 1.85 -1.28
N TYR A 101 0.01 2.52 -0.34
CA TYR A 101 0.90 3.62 -0.67
C TYR A 101 2.28 3.46 -0.04
N SER A 102 3.24 4.15 -0.66
CA SER A 102 4.60 4.34 -0.16
C SER A 102 5.02 5.77 -0.41
N LYS A 103 5.47 6.46 0.65
CA LYS A 103 5.77 7.89 0.64
C LYS A 103 7.07 8.18 1.36
N SER A 104 7.98 8.88 0.72
CA SER A 104 9.20 9.37 1.35
C SER A 104 8.92 10.57 2.26
N ARG A 105 9.67 10.74 3.35
CA ARG A 105 9.51 11.92 4.23
C ARG A 105 10.25 13.16 3.78
N ILE A 106 11.45 12.99 3.21
CA ILE A 106 12.40 14.08 2.94
C ILE A 106 12.93 14.02 1.49
N GLY A 107 12.97 12.82 0.88
CA GLY A 107 13.64 12.59 -0.41
C GLY A 107 12.85 13.07 -1.64
N TYR A 108 13.58 13.75 -2.54
CA TYR A 108 13.09 14.25 -3.84
C TYR A 108 13.23 13.24 -4.98
N TRP A 109 14.22 12.33 -4.86
CA TRP A 109 14.62 11.36 -5.87
C TRP A 109 14.84 10.01 -5.18
N ASP A 110 13.96 9.03 -5.45
CA ASP A 110 14.12 7.67 -4.93
C ASP A 110 14.42 6.65 -6.03
N LEU A 111 14.71 7.10 -7.26
CA LEU A 111 14.90 6.24 -8.45
C LEU A 111 13.76 5.22 -8.66
N GLY A 112 12.54 5.57 -8.25
CA GLY A 112 11.36 4.73 -8.29
C GLY A 112 11.27 3.71 -7.15
N ALA A 113 12.01 3.86 -6.04
CA ALA A 113 11.98 2.91 -4.92
C ALA A 113 10.58 2.67 -4.37
N ASN A 114 9.78 3.71 -4.14
CA ASN A 114 8.39 3.65 -3.71
C ASN A 114 7.56 2.81 -4.68
N ARG A 115 7.64 3.12 -5.98
CA ARG A 115 6.94 2.37 -7.03
C ARG A 115 7.37 0.90 -7.06
N ARG A 116 8.68 0.63 -7.12
CA ARG A 116 9.26 -0.72 -7.18
C ARG A 116 8.88 -1.54 -5.95
N ARG A 117 8.86 -0.93 -4.76
CA ARG A 117 8.45 -1.58 -3.51
C ARG A 117 7.00 -2.02 -3.58
N LEU A 118 6.10 -1.10 -3.94
CA LEU A 118 4.68 -1.44 -4.05
C LEU A 118 4.42 -2.49 -5.13
N HIS A 119 5.14 -2.43 -6.26
CA HIS A 119 5.08 -3.45 -7.31
C HIS A 119 5.47 -4.84 -6.80
N LYS A 120 6.57 -4.96 -6.03
CA LYS A 120 6.98 -6.25 -5.47
C LYS A 120 5.91 -6.85 -4.56
N VAL A 121 5.31 -6.04 -3.69
CA VAL A 121 4.22 -6.47 -2.81
C VAL A 121 3.02 -6.90 -3.65
N MET A 122 2.60 -6.07 -4.59
CA MET A 122 1.40 -6.33 -5.38
C MET A 122 1.53 -7.54 -6.30
N MET A 123 2.65 -7.71 -6.99
CA MET A 123 2.88 -8.90 -7.83
C MET A 123 2.84 -10.19 -7.00
N ARG A 124 3.33 -10.16 -5.75
CA ARG A 124 3.27 -11.35 -4.89
C ARG A 124 1.84 -11.68 -4.46
N ILE A 125 1.02 -10.66 -4.18
CA ILE A 125 -0.39 -10.83 -3.85
C ILE A 125 -1.19 -11.30 -5.07
N GLU A 126 -0.98 -10.69 -6.23
CA GLU A 126 -1.61 -11.12 -7.48
C GLU A 126 -1.30 -12.58 -7.81
N SER A 127 -0.04 -13.02 -7.66
CA SER A 127 0.34 -14.44 -7.81
C SER A 127 -0.40 -15.33 -6.81
N LEU A 128 -0.42 -14.94 -5.53
CA LEU A 128 -1.08 -15.71 -4.48
C LEU A 128 -2.57 -15.93 -4.78
N TYR A 129 -3.28 -14.89 -5.22
CA TYR A 129 -4.71 -15.01 -5.51
C TYR A 129 -5.00 -15.63 -6.88
N ALA A 130 -4.10 -15.52 -7.85
CA ALA A 130 -4.22 -16.27 -9.11
C ALA A 130 -4.09 -17.79 -8.89
N GLU A 131 -3.17 -18.20 -8.00
CA GLU A 131 -2.99 -19.61 -7.61
C GLU A 131 -4.20 -20.19 -6.85
N LEU A 132 -4.96 -19.35 -6.14
CA LEU A 132 -6.16 -19.77 -5.38
C LEU A 132 -7.42 -19.84 -6.23
N SER A 133 -7.43 -19.21 -7.41
CA SER A 133 -8.57 -19.16 -8.34
C SER A 133 -8.46 -20.17 -9.49
N GLY A 134 -7.35 -20.90 -9.62
CA GLY A 134 -7.13 -21.95 -10.63
C GLY A 134 -7.24 -23.35 -10.03
#